data_AF-A0A3G1L2D8-F1
#
_entry.id   AF-A0A3G1L2D8-F1
#
_cell.length_a   1.000
_cell.length_b   1.000
_cell.length_c   1.000
_cell.angle_alpha   90.00
_cell.angle_beta   90.00
_cell.angle_gamma   90.00
#
_symmetry.space_group_name_H-M   'P 1'
#
loop_
_entity.id
_entity.type
_entity.pdbx_description
1 polymer ?
#
loop_
_entity_poly.entity_id
_entity_poly.type
_entity_poly.pdbx_seq_one_letter_code
_entity_poly.pdbx_strand_id
1 'polypeptide(L)'
;MSVSKLSCNFCSTKLEGEFATCKFCQLPDDQREFIEVFIKCRGNIKDVEKELGISYPTVRNRLDGVIEFLGYRVEKNDPGEDRKQEILAALEKGEITPGEAAEQLRRSGK
;
A
#
# COMPACT_ATOMS: atom_id res chain seq x y z
N MET A 1 21.14 -4.67 -12.54
CA MET A 1 21.21 -3.32 -13.13
C MET A 1 21.93 -2.42 -12.13
N SER A 2 23.01 -1.76 -12.52
CA SER A 2 23.78 -0.84 -11.67
C SER A 2 23.74 0.56 -12.30
N VAL A 3 23.80 1.61 -11.46
CA VAL A 3 23.99 2.98 -11.97
C VAL A 3 25.48 3.16 -12.25
N SER A 4 25.82 3.69 -13.42
CA SER A 4 27.22 3.90 -13.86
C SER A 4 27.69 5.35 -13.75
N LYS A 5 26.76 6.30 -13.64
CA LYS A 5 27.04 7.73 -13.63
C LYS A 5 26.01 8.51 -12.82
N LEU A 6 26.49 9.40 -11.95
CA LEU A 6 25.68 10.39 -11.23
C LEU A 6 26.11 11.80 -11.65
N SER A 7 25.16 12.70 -11.83
CA SER A 7 25.40 14.09 -12.21
C SER A 7 24.72 15.04 -11.24
N CYS A 8 25.46 16.01 -10.70
CA CYS A 8 24.91 17.05 -9.86
C CYS A 8 24.35 18.19 -10.74
N ASN A 9 23.05 18.49 -10.59
CA ASN A 9 22.39 19.54 -11.37
C ASN A 9 22.74 20.96 -10.92
N PHE A 10 23.41 21.13 -9.78
CA PHE A 10 23.78 22.44 -9.24
C PHE A 10 25.18 22.90 -9.68
N CYS A 11 26.17 22.01 -9.66
CA CYS A 11 27.58 22.36 -9.93
C CYS A 11 28.20 21.57 -11.11
N SER A 12 27.42 20.76 -11.81
CA SER A 12 27.86 19.92 -12.95
C SER A 12 28.92 18.87 -12.63
N THR A 13 29.24 18.62 -11.36
CA THR A 13 30.13 17.53 -10.94
C THR A 13 29.54 16.19 -11.37
N LYS A 14 30.38 15.34 -11.97
CA LYS A 14 30.03 13.99 -12.44
C LYS A 14 30.83 12.97 -11.66
N LEU A 15 30.16 11.93 -11.20
CA LEU A 15 30.78 10.77 -10.56
C LEU A 15 30.55 9.56 -11.46
N GLU A 16 31.61 8.82 -11.74
CA GLU A 16 31.59 7.60 -12.55
C GLU A 16 32.10 6.43 -11.71
N GLY A 17 31.44 5.29 -11.80
CA GLY A 17 31.71 4.12 -10.96
C GLY A 17 30.53 3.16 -10.94
N GLU A 18 30.65 2.07 -10.18
CA GLU A 18 29.54 1.15 -9.96
C GLU A 18 28.78 1.54 -8.69
N PHE A 19 27.56 2.04 -8.87
CA PHE A 19 26.69 2.40 -7.76
C PHE A 19 25.57 1.37 -7.60
N ALA A 20 25.32 0.96 -6.36
CA ALA A 20 24.19 0.13 -6.01
C ALA A 20 22.88 0.91 -6.18
N THR A 21 21.92 0.36 -6.92
CA THR A 21 20.55 0.88 -6.97
C THR A 21 19.82 0.47 -5.70
N CYS A 22 19.23 1.43 -4.97
CA CYS A 22 18.38 1.08 -3.85
C CYS A 22 17.08 0.43 -4.35
N LYS A 23 16.57 -0.61 -3.68
CA LYS A 23 15.35 -1.32 -4.12
C LYS A 23 14.13 -0.39 -4.21
N PHE A 24 14.04 0.57 -3.29
CA PHE A 24 12.96 1.57 -3.27
C PHE A 24 13.10 2.64 -4.36
N CYS A 25 14.30 2.85 -4.90
CA CYS A 25 14.57 3.83 -5.95
C CYS A 25 13.96 3.40 -7.29
N GLN A 26 13.64 2.11 -7.42
CA GLN A 26 13.03 1.53 -8.61
C GLN A 26 11.50 1.52 -8.52
N LEU A 27 10.92 1.80 -7.35
CA LEU A 27 9.47 1.83 -7.19
C LEU A 27 8.86 2.92 -8.10
N PRO A 28 7.70 2.65 -8.73
CA PRO A 28 6.87 3.67 -9.35
C PRO A 28 6.59 4.85 -8.39
N ASP A 29 6.36 6.05 -8.93
CA ASP A 29 6.15 7.26 -8.12
C ASP A 29 4.97 7.10 -7.13
N ASP A 30 3.87 6.49 -7.58
CA ASP A 30 2.68 6.21 -6.78
C ASP A 30 2.96 5.24 -5.63
N GLN A 31 3.81 4.24 -5.86
CA GLN A 31 4.25 3.31 -4.82
C GLN A 31 5.21 3.95 -3.82
N ARG A 32 6.06 4.89 -4.26
CA ARG A 32 6.93 5.66 -3.36
C ARG A 32 6.13 6.58 -2.45
N GLU A 33 5.17 7.31 -3.00
CA GLU A 33 4.26 8.16 -2.24
C GLU A 33 3.47 7.33 -1.21
N PHE A 34 2.93 6.19 -1.63
CA PHE A 34 2.25 5.28 -0.71
C PHE A 34 3.14 4.83 0.45
N ILE A 35 4.39 4.45 0.18
CA ILE A 35 5.32 4.00 1.22
C ILE A 35 5.73 5.13 2.16
N GLU A 36 5.89 6.34 1.66
CA GLU A 36 6.14 7.52 2.50
C GLU A 36 5.00 7.72 3.51
N VAL A 37 3.75 7.68 3.03
CA VAL A 37 2.56 7.78 3.90
C VAL A 37 2.46 6.59 4.85
N PHE A 38 2.70 5.37 4.36
CA PHE A 38 2.68 4.17 5.19
C PHE A 38 3.67 4.27 6.36
N ILE A 39 4.90 4.73 6.10
CA ILE A 39 5.92 4.94 7.13
C ILE A 39 5.54 6.10 8.07
N LYS A 40 5.01 7.21 7.54
CA LYS A 40 4.49 8.34 8.34
C LYS A 40 3.43 7.87 9.34
N CYS A 41 2.55 6.96 8.92
CA CYS A 41 1.53 6.31 9.74
C CYS A 41 2.05 5.12 10.57
N ARG A 42 3.38 4.89 10.61
CA ARG A 42 4.03 3.80 11.35
C ARG A 42 3.51 2.40 10.99
N GLY A 43 3.04 2.24 9.75
CA GLY A 43 2.41 1.01 9.26
C GLY A 43 1.01 0.73 9.80
N ASN A 44 0.37 1.68 10.49
CA ASN A 44 -1.01 1.53 10.92
C ASN A 44 -1.97 1.71 9.73
N ILE A 45 -2.53 0.60 9.24
CA ILE A 45 -3.45 0.57 8.10
C ILE A 45 -4.62 1.54 8.27
N LYS A 46 -5.20 1.65 9.47
CA LYS A 46 -6.33 2.56 9.73
C LYS A 46 -5.93 4.03 9.63
N ASP A 47 -4.71 4.36 10.01
CA ASP A 47 -4.22 5.74 9.91
C ASP A 47 -3.90 6.07 8.44
N VAL A 48 -3.37 5.10 7.68
CA VAL A 48 -3.14 5.24 6.24
C VAL A 48 -4.45 5.41 5.47
N GLU A 49 -5.49 4.64 5.80
CA GLU A 49 -6.82 4.80 5.21
C GLU A 49 -7.36 6.22 5.39
N LYS A 50 -7.23 6.77 6.61
CA LYS A 50 -7.69 8.12 6.92
C LYS A 50 -6.87 9.18 6.20
N GLU A 51 -5.55 9.02 6.17
CA GLU A 51 -4.63 9.95 5.51
C GLU A 51 -4.85 9.98 4.00
N LEU A 52 -5.06 8.83 3.36
CA LEU A 52 -5.23 8.69 1.92
C LEU A 52 -6.69 8.73 1.46
N GLY A 53 -7.66 8.69 2.37
CA GLY A 53 -9.09 8.67 2.05
C GLY A 53 -9.55 7.43 1.29
N ILE A 54 -8.84 6.30 1.43
CA ILE A 54 -9.13 5.04 0.73
C ILE A 54 -9.58 3.95 1.70
N SER A 55 -10.23 2.91 1.19
CA SER A 55 -10.71 1.79 2.01
C SER A 55 -9.57 0.90 2.49
N TYR A 56 -9.78 0.21 3.62
CA TYR A 56 -8.87 -0.79 4.16
C TYR A 56 -8.32 -1.78 3.10
N PRO A 57 -9.16 -2.42 2.25
CA PRO A 57 -8.66 -3.33 1.21
C PRO A 57 -7.78 -2.63 0.18
N THR A 58 -8.05 -1.35 -0.11
CA THR A 58 -7.21 -0.58 -1.05
C THR A 58 -5.83 -0.34 -0.47
N VAL A 59 -5.72 -0.03 0.83
CA VAL A 59 -4.42 0.11 1.51
C VAL A 59 -3.66 -1.21 1.48
N ARG A 60 -4.32 -2.33 1.82
CA ARG A 60 -3.71 -3.66 1.72
C ARG A 60 -3.22 -3.97 0.31
N ASN A 61 -4.08 -3.83 -0.69
CA ASN A 61 -3.73 -4.12 -2.09
C ASN A 61 -2.54 -3.28 -2.57
N ARG A 62 -2.45 -2.00 -2.15
CA ARG A 62 -1.29 -1.15 -2.44
C ARG A 62 -0.02 -1.65 -1.74
N LEU A 63 -0.13 -2.05 -0.48
CA LEU A 63 0.98 -2.62 0.28
C LEU A 63 1.49 -3.92 -0.36
N ASP A 64 0.56 -4.83 -0.71
CA ASP A 64 0.86 -6.08 -1.39
C ASP A 64 1.58 -5.83 -2.72
N GLY A 65 1.09 -4.87 -3.52
CA GLY A 65 1.74 -4.47 -4.76
C GLY A 65 3.18 -3.96 -4.56
N VAL A 66 3.47 -3.25 -3.47
CA VAL A 66 4.84 -2.84 -3.14
C VAL A 66 5.69 -4.04 -2.72
N ILE A 67 5.14 -4.93 -1.89
CA ILE A 67 5.84 -6.15 -1.44
C ILE A 67 6.24 -7.02 -2.64
N GLU A 68 5.33 -7.22 -3.59
CA GLU A 68 5.58 -7.92 -4.84
C GLU A 68 6.65 -7.22 -5.69
N PHE A 69 6.57 -5.89 -5.84
CA PHE A 69 7.56 -5.13 -6.60
C PHE A 69 8.97 -5.25 -6.00
N LEU A 70 9.08 -5.26 -4.67
CA LEU A 70 10.34 -5.46 -3.97
C LEU A 70 10.88 -6.90 -4.06
N GLY A 71 10.14 -7.81 -4.71
CA GLY A 71 10.50 -9.20 -4.99
C GLY A 71 10.15 -10.17 -3.86
N TYR A 72 9.29 -9.77 -2.92
CA TYR A 72 8.82 -10.61 -1.84
C TYR A 72 7.50 -11.30 -2.22
N ARG A 73 7.20 -12.41 -1.54
CA ARG A 73 5.92 -13.10 -1.71
C ARG A 73 4.88 -12.49 -0.78
N VAL A 74 3.71 -12.21 -1.33
CA VAL A 74 2.51 -11.88 -0.57
C VAL A 74 1.70 -13.16 -0.40
N GLU A 75 1.40 -13.52 0.84
CA GLU A 75 0.38 -14.53 1.10
C GLU A 75 -0.98 -13.86 0.89
N LYS A 76 -1.71 -14.30 -0.15
CA LYS A 76 -3.06 -13.79 -0.38
C LYS A 76 -3.93 -14.17 0.81
N ASN A 77 -4.45 -13.15 1.50
CA ASN A 77 -5.42 -13.36 2.56
C ASN A 77 -6.71 -13.99 2.00
N ASP A 78 -7.46 -14.63 2.88
CA ASP A 78 -8.75 -15.22 2.51
C ASP A 78 -9.68 -14.11 1.96
N PRO A 79 -10.25 -14.27 0.75
CA PRO A 79 -11.15 -13.28 0.17
C PRO A 79 -12.36 -12.92 1.05
N GLY A 80 -12.76 -13.84 1.95
CA GLY A 80 -13.79 -13.59 2.95
C GLY A 80 -13.38 -12.59 4.03
N GLU A 81 -12.09 -12.49 4.36
CA GLU A 81 -11.54 -11.55 5.33
C GLU A 81 -11.60 -10.11 4.79
N ASP A 82 -11.24 -9.91 3.51
CA ASP A 82 -11.32 -8.61 2.84
C ASP A 82 -12.77 -8.13 2.73
N ARG A 83 -13.67 -9.02 2.30
CA ARG A 83 -15.10 -8.71 2.18
C ARG A 83 -15.73 -8.36 3.53
N LYS A 84 -15.34 -9.05 4.59
CA LYS A 84 -15.76 -8.74 5.96
C LYS A 84 -15.32 -7.35 6.39
N GLN A 85 -14.10 -6.95 6.05
CA GLN A 85 -13.58 -5.62 6.35
C GLN A 85 -14.24 -4.52 5.54
N GLU A 86 -14.60 -4.79 4.28
CA GLU A 86 -15.41 -3.85 3.47
C GLU A 86 -16.77 -3.57 4.11
N ILE A 87 -17.44 -4.62 4.58
CA ILE A 87 -18.74 -4.47 5.26
C ILE A 87 -18.59 -3.62 6.53
N LEU A 88 -17.54 -3.84 7.32
CA LEU A 88 -17.26 -3.05 8.52
C LEU A 88 -16.94 -1.59 8.19
N ALA A 89 -16.17 -1.34 7.13
CA ALA A 89 -15.84 0.01 6.68
C ALA A 89 -17.09 0.76 6.19
N ALA A 90 -17.98 0.11 5.44
CA ALA A 90 -19.25 0.68 5.00
C ALA A 90 -20.17 1.01 6.20
N LEU A 91 -20.16 0.18 7.23
CA LEU A 91 -20.88 0.43 8.48
C LEU A 91 -20.29 1.63 9.24
N GLU A 92 -18.97 1.75 9.36
CA GLU A 92 -18.30 2.89 10.02
C GLU A 92 -18.57 4.22 9.28
N LYS A 93 -18.68 4.18 7.96
CA LYS A 93 -19.04 5.35 7.13
C LYS A 93 -20.52 5.70 7.14
N GLY A 94 -21.38 4.85 7.71
CA GLY A 94 -22.83 5.02 7.70
C GLY A 94 -23.48 4.77 6.33
N GLU A 95 -22.77 4.08 5.42
CA GLU A 95 -23.29 3.72 4.09
C GLU A 95 -24.29 2.56 4.16
N ILE A 96 -24.19 1.73 5.22
CA ILE A 96 -25.12 0.63 5.52
C ILE A 96 -25.55 0.67 6.98
N THR A 97 -26.74 0.14 7.25
CA THR A 97 -27.26 -0.01 8.62
C THR A 97 -26.62 -1.20 9.34
N PRO A 98 -26.65 -1.23 10.69
CA PRO A 98 -26.19 -2.40 11.46
C PRO A 98 -26.90 -3.71 11.07
N GLY A 99 -28.18 -3.64 10.68
CA GLY A 99 -28.95 -4.79 10.22
C GLY A 99 -28.44 -5.34 8.88
N GLU A 100 -28.21 -4.46 7.91
CA GLU A 100 -27.67 -4.83 6.60
C GLU A 100 -26.25 -5.38 6.71
N ALA A 101 -25.40 -4.77 7.56
CA ALA A 101 -24.06 -5.28 7.83
C ALA A 101 -24.09 -6.70 8.41
N ALA A 102 -24.96 -6.97 9.39
CA ALA A 102 -25.10 -8.29 9.99
C ALA A 102 -25.57 -9.35 8.98
N GLU A 103 -26.45 -8.99 8.05
CA GLU A 103 -26.92 -9.89 7.01
C GLU A 103 -25.84 -10.21 5.96
N GLN A 104 -25.08 -9.19 5.54
CA GLN A 104 -23.96 -9.39 4.60
C GLN A 104 -22.82 -10.23 5.21
N LEU A 105 -22.54 -10.05 6.51
CA LEU A 105 -21.55 -10.86 7.23
C LEU A 105 -21.99 -12.34 7.33
N ARG A 106 -23.28 -12.59 7.59
CA ARG A 106 -23.84 -13.96 7.61
C ARG A 106 -23.76 -14.65 6.24
N ARG A 107 -23.93 -13.91 5.15
CA ARG A 107 -23.83 -14.44 3.79
C ARG A 107 -22.40 -14.68 3.32
N SER A 108 -21.42 -13.98 3.91
CA SER A 108 -20.00 -14.08 3.52
C SER A 108 -19.25 -15.22 4.22
N GLY A 109 -19.82 -15.80 5.28
CA GLY A 109 -19.25 -16.95 6.02
C GLY A 109 -19.73 -18.32 5.54
N LYS A 110 -20.25 -18.43 4.31
CA LYS A 110 -20.81 -19.66 3.72
C LYS A 110 -20.18 -19.89 2.35
#